data_AF-J4HUH2-F1
#
_entry.id   AF-J4HUH2-F1
#
_cell.length_a   1.000
_cell.length_b   1.000
_cell.length_c   1.000
_cell.angle_alpha   90.00
_cell.angle_beta   90.00
_cell.angle_gamma   90.00
#
_symmetry.space_group_name_H-M   'P 1'
#
loop_
_entity.id
_entity.type
_entity.pdbx_description
1 polymer ?
#
loop_
_entity_poly.entity_id
_entity_poly.type
_entity_poly.pdbx_seq_one_letter_code
_entity_poly.pdbx_strand_id
1 'polypeptide(L)'
;MSKASEGQIRPSGSTKKRAADIVSEVDGAPDRKRAKVFPIFEKPGTQKADAESIFHWISPALGSKKTCLHGVNLSPESRPKIAAFDLDGCLIQSSVYKKSTGPPQFQWWRSSIPKKLKEVHEAGYAIVIMTNQALRSAALADWKKKVPLIGGDASDVPFRIFAATARDEYRKPMPGMWYELERIYASDSVQIDRANSFFVGDAAGRACDHAGTDRKWALNVGIAFHTPEEYFLNLPNAPYTLSGFHVSSLPSDLPHITPPDATIVPPSLETPEVVVFVGFPSLGKSTFYRKYFASAGYAHVNQDTLRTRDKCVKAAEEAVHEGKSCVIDNTNRNAETRRYYVEVARKAKIPVRCIVFDSSIELAWHNNLYRAFNLPPTSIVREPKRDLLPYNAFTGFRAQYEEPQSSEGFAEIVHVNWVFEGDEEEKRRWSMWLQIDGK
;
A
#
# COMPACT_ATOMS: atom_id res chain seq x y z
N MET A 1 45.22 54.48 34.66
CA MET A 1 43.77 54.76 34.54
C MET A 1 43.08 53.39 34.61
N SER A 2 42.57 52.87 35.74
CA SER A 2 41.44 53.33 36.60
C SER A 2 40.11 53.40 35.85
N LYS A 3 38.95 52.82 36.22
CA LYS A 3 38.45 51.89 37.30
C LYS A 3 37.25 51.07 36.71
N ALA A 4 36.75 49.91 37.17
CA ALA A 4 36.86 49.07 38.38
C ALA A 4 35.85 49.29 39.56
N SER A 5 34.68 48.60 39.53
CA SER A 5 33.76 48.26 40.66
C SER A 5 32.57 47.38 40.16
N GLU A 6 32.36 46.14 40.63
CA GLU A 6 31.48 45.69 41.76
C GLU A 6 29.96 45.75 41.42
N GLY A 7 29.06 44.79 41.74
CA GLY A 7 28.77 44.08 43.01
C GLY A 7 27.60 44.79 43.74
N GLN A 8 26.58 44.19 44.39
CA GLN A 8 26.11 42.82 44.64
C GLN A 8 24.67 42.89 45.29
N ILE A 9 23.99 41.74 45.53
CA ILE A 9 22.95 41.50 46.60
C ILE A 9 21.44 41.88 46.38
N ARG A 10 20.55 41.05 46.98
CA ARG A 10 19.05 41.05 47.04
C ARG A 10 18.51 41.81 48.28
N PRO A 11 17.19 42.10 48.49
CA PRO A 11 16.24 41.09 49.02
C PRO A 11 14.70 41.23 48.74
N SER A 12 14.02 40.07 48.75
CA SER A 12 12.71 39.72 49.38
C SER A 12 11.37 40.47 49.16
N GLY A 13 10.30 39.70 48.90
CA GLY A 13 8.89 40.06 49.13
C GLY A 13 7.93 38.88 48.86
N SER A 14 6.91 38.68 49.72
CA SER A 14 5.97 37.53 49.75
C SER A 14 4.84 37.62 48.67
N THR A 15 4.00 36.62 48.36
CA THR A 15 3.12 35.87 49.29
C THR A 15 2.56 34.54 48.72
N LYS A 16 2.11 33.67 49.64
CA LYS A 16 1.73 32.24 49.52
C LYS A 16 0.36 31.97 48.84
N LYS A 17 0.19 30.75 48.32
CA LYS A 17 -0.76 29.76 48.88
C LYS A 17 -0.39 28.32 48.50
N ARG A 18 -0.60 27.37 49.42
CA ARG A 18 -0.36 25.92 49.31
C ARG A 18 -1.70 25.17 49.28
N ALA A 19 -1.69 23.97 48.72
CA ALA A 19 -2.43 22.82 49.23
C ALA A 19 -1.49 21.59 49.17
N ALA A 20 -1.68 20.62 50.06
CA ALA A 20 -0.93 19.37 50.12
C ALA A 20 -1.86 18.23 50.58
N ASP A 21 -1.56 17.01 50.14
CA ASP A 21 -2.31 15.79 50.43
C ASP A 21 -2.08 15.27 51.87
N ILE A 22 -2.97 14.37 52.34
CA ILE A 22 -2.68 13.00 52.85
C ILE A 22 -3.92 12.42 53.61
N VAL A 23 -3.95 11.10 53.76
CA VAL A 23 -5.08 10.18 53.98
C VAL A 23 -5.07 9.51 55.36
N SER A 24 -6.25 9.29 55.99
CA SER A 24 -6.64 8.15 56.87
C SER A 24 -8.08 8.36 57.41
N GLU A 25 -9.05 7.45 57.22
CA GLU A 25 -9.46 6.32 58.10
C GLU A 25 -10.03 6.76 59.49
N VAL A 26 -11.17 6.28 60.05
CA VAL A 26 -12.14 5.19 59.77
C VAL A 26 -13.57 5.56 60.31
N ASP A 27 -14.58 4.76 59.94
CA ASP A 27 -15.86 4.45 60.66
C ASP A 27 -17.04 5.44 60.78
N GLY A 28 -18.26 4.88 60.63
CA GLY A 28 -19.52 5.47 61.10
C GLY A 28 -20.69 5.50 60.11
N ALA A 29 -21.63 4.57 60.24
CA ALA A 29 -22.97 4.62 59.63
C ALA A 29 -24.01 4.03 60.64
N PRO A 30 -25.34 4.20 60.46
CA PRO A 30 -26.09 4.95 59.44
C PRO A 30 -27.13 5.94 60.04
N ASP A 31 -27.89 6.66 59.19
CA ASP A 31 -29.32 6.84 59.49
C ASP A 31 -30.20 7.00 58.24
N ARG A 32 -31.47 6.58 58.34
CA ARG A 32 -32.45 6.50 57.24
C ARG A 32 -33.48 7.62 57.32
N LYS A 33 -33.81 8.27 56.19
CA LYS A 33 -35.15 8.84 55.97
C LYS A 33 -35.71 8.47 54.59
N ARG A 34 -36.86 7.78 54.60
CA ARG A 34 -37.67 7.48 53.41
C ARG A 34 -38.41 8.73 52.95
N ALA A 35 -38.42 9.00 51.65
CA ALA A 35 -39.43 9.84 50.99
C ALA A 35 -40.43 8.94 50.24
N LYS A 36 -41.69 9.38 50.16
CA LYS A 36 -42.82 8.58 49.67
C LYS A 36 -42.95 8.64 48.13
N VAL A 37 -43.35 7.53 47.53
CA VAL A 37 -43.77 7.43 46.12
C VAL A 37 -45.27 7.69 46.03
N PHE A 38 -45.72 8.46 45.01
CA PHE A 38 -46.91 8.11 44.23
C PHE A 38 -46.77 8.64 42.77
N PRO A 39 -47.27 7.92 41.74
CA PRO A 39 -46.94 8.21 40.34
C PRO A 39 -48.12 8.79 39.55
N ILE A 40 -47.88 9.79 38.69
CA ILE A 40 -48.80 10.19 37.61
C ILE A 40 -47.99 10.64 36.40
N PHE A 41 -47.90 9.77 35.38
CA PHE A 41 -48.18 10.06 33.96
C PHE A 41 -47.71 8.88 33.09
N GLU A 42 -48.64 7.98 32.76
CA GLU A 42 -48.52 7.13 31.58
C GLU A 42 -49.11 7.84 30.37
N LYS A 43 -48.41 7.78 29.23
CA LYS A 43 -48.92 7.60 27.85
C LYS A 43 -47.85 8.01 26.82
N PRO A 44 -47.91 7.50 25.58
CA PRO A 44 -48.29 6.13 25.20
C PRO A 44 -47.20 5.48 24.33
N GLY A 45 -47.36 4.19 24.05
CA GLY A 45 -46.46 3.49 23.14
C GLY A 45 -46.52 4.05 21.71
N THR A 46 -45.37 4.51 21.22
CA THR A 46 -44.95 4.23 19.85
C THR A 46 -43.57 3.61 19.92
N GLN A 47 -43.54 2.27 20.08
CA GLN A 47 -42.50 1.51 19.41
C GLN A 47 -42.67 1.82 17.92
N LYS A 48 -41.88 2.75 17.39
CA LYS A 48 -41.41 2.56 16.03
C LYS A 48 -40.67 1.24 16.10
N ALA A 49 -41.18 0.23 15.38
CA ALA A 49 -40.29 -0.82 14.92
C ALA A 49 -39.15 -0.08 14.21
N ASP A 50 -37.92 -0.26 14.70
CA ASP A 50 -36.75 0.17 13.95
C ASP A 50 -36.83 -0.57 12.62
N ALA A 51 -37.24 0.14 11.57
CA ALA A 51 -37.27 -0.43 10.23
C ALA A 51 -35.84 -0.85 9.93
N GLU A 52 -35.60 -2.16 9.84
CA GLU A 52 -34.26 -2.70 9.65
C GLU A 52 -33.62 -2.00 8.46
N SER A 53 -32.48 -1.36 8.71
CA SER A 53 -31.82 -0.53 7.72
C SER A 53 -31.54 -1.37 6.48
N ILE A 54 -32.19 -1.02 5.36
CA ILE A 54 -32.08 -1.71 4.06
C ILE A 54 -30.60 -1.87 3.65
N PHE A 55 -29.76 -0.91 4.03
CA PHE A 55 -28.32 -0.99 3.94
C PHE A 55 -27.68 -1.50 5.25
N HIS A 56 -26.73 -2.43 5.17
CA HIS A 56 -25.88 -2.80 6.30
C HIS A 56 -24.41 -2.97 5.93
N TRP A 57 -23.53 -2.64 6.90
CA TRP A 57 -22.09 -2.91 6.82
C TRP A 57 -21.81 -4.33 7.27
N ILE A 58 -21.12 -5.11 6.45
CA ILE A 58 -20.63 -6.45 6.79
C ILE A 58 -19.38 -6.31 7.67
N SER A 59 -19.32 -7.12 8.73
CA SER A 59 -18.27 -7.06 9.76
C SER A 59 -17.71 -8.46 10.02
N PRO A 60 -16.38 -8.63 10.18
CA PRO A 60 -15.35 -7.59 10.12
C PRO A 60 -15.12 -7.06 8.70
N ALA A 61 -14.47 -5.89 8.62
CA ALA A 61 -13.92 -5.40 7.35
C ALA A 61 -12.88 -6.38 6.79
N LEU A 62 -12.79 -6.44 5.46
CA LEU A 62 -12.02 -7.42 4.71
C LEU A 62 -10.50 -7.14 4.75
N GLY A 63 -9.72 -8.17 4.47
CA GLY A 63 -8.26 -8.18 4.53
C GLY A 63 -7.69 -8.35 5.94
N SER A 64 -6.44 -8.82 6.03
CA SER A 64 -5.78 -9.06 7.33
C SER A 64 -5.59 -7.77 8.15
N LYS A 65 -5.50 -6.62 7.48
CA LYS A 65 -5.41 -5.28 8.08
C LYS A 65 -6.78 -4.64 8.35
N LYS A 66 -7.89 -5.30 7.96
CA LYS A 66 -9.27 -4.80 8.08
C LYS A 66 -9.49 -3.44 7.37
N THR A 67 -8.80 -3.24 6.26
CA THR A 67 -8.70 -1.96 5.53
C THR A 67 -9.68 -1.82 4.38
N CYS A 68 -10.40 -2.87 4.00
CA CYS A 68 -11.49 -2.80 3.02
C CYS A 68 -12.85 -2.94 3.71
N LEU A 69 -13.60 -1.84 3.81
CA LEU A 69 -14.98 -1.92 4.29
C LEU A 69 -15.85 -2.58 3.23
N HIS A 70 -16.79 -3.43 3.66
CA HIS A 70 -17.74 -4.12 2.80
C HIS A 70 -19.16 -3.85 3.31
N GLY A 71 -20.08 -3.48 2.43
CA GLY A 71 -21.48 -3.26 2.76
C GLY A 71 -22.40 -3.65 1.62
N VAL A 72 -23.69 -3.79 1.92
CA VAL A 72 -24.73 -4.17 0.97
C VAL A 72 -26.00 -3.37 1.19
N ASN A 73 -26.71 -3.06 0.10
CA ASN A 73 -28.08 -2.53 0.09
C ASN A 73 -29.02 -3.63 -0.40
N LEU A 74 -30.13 -3.86 0.30
CA LEU A 74 -31.01 -5.02 0.09
C LEU A 74 -30.20 -6.34 0.16
N SER A 75 -30.55 -7.32 -0.67
CA SER A 75 -29.86 -8.60 -0.82
C SER A 75 -29.26 -8.70 -2.23
N PRO A 76 -28.05 -8.14 -2.48
CA PRO A 76 -27.46 -8.12 -3.81
C PRO A 76 -26.94 -9.51 -4.21
N GLU A 77 -27.68 -10.14 -5.13
CA GLU A 77 -27.31 -11.40 -5.78
C GLU A 77 -25.95 -11.34 -6.48
N SER A 78 -25.23 -12.46 -6.46
CA SER A 78 -24.02 -12.64 -7.27
C SER A 78 -24.39 -12.99 -8.70
N ARG A 79 -24.13 -12.09 -9.66
CA ARG A 79 -24.50 -12.24 -11.07
C ARG A 79 -23.27 -12.15 -11.97
N PRO A 80 -23.10 -12.99 -13.03
CA PRO A 80 -21.88 -13.00 -13.83
C PRO A 80 -21.46 -11.65 -14.42
N LYS A 81 -22.40 -10.78 -14.78
CA LYS A 81 -22.13 -9.44 -15.32
C LYS A 81 -22.08 -8.40 -14.22
N ILE A 82 -20.99 -7.63 -14.13
CA ILE A 82 -20.79 -6.58 -13.14
C ILE A 82 -20.90 -5.20 -13.81
N ALA A 83 -21.78 -4.36 -13.27
CA ALA A 83 -21.77 -2.92 -13.49
C ALA A 83 -21.12 -2.28 -12.26
N ALA A 84 -19.82 -1.98 -12.37
CA ALA A 84 -19.04 -1.40 -11.28
C ALA A 84 -18.95 0.13 -11.41
N PHE A 85 -18.93 0.85 -10.29
CA PHE A 85 -18.93 2.32 -10.25
C PHE A 85 -17.98 2.86 -9.17
N ASP A 86 -17.29 3.97 -9.41
CA ASP A 86 -16.79 4.82 -8.32
C ASP A 86 -17.95 5.58 -7.65
N LEU A 87 -17.70 6.14 -6.46
CA LEU A 87 -18.64 6.93 -5.69
C LEU A 87 -18.50 8.46 -5.91
N ASP A 88 -17.36 9.06 -5.57
CA ASP A 88 -17.21 10.51 -5.30
C ASP A 88 -16.72 11.27 -6.55
N GLY A 89 -17.64 11.66 -7.42
CA GLY A 89 -17.36 12.22 -8.74
C GLY A 89 -18.08 11.46 -9.86
N CYS A 90 -18.46 10.21 -9.58
CA CYS A 90 -19.19 9.33 -10.49
C CYS A 90 -20.68 9.20 -10.12
N LEU A 91 -21.02 8.53 -9.02
CA LEU A 91 -22.42 8.37 -8.59
C LEU A 91 -22.93 9.60 -7.83
N ILE A 92 -22.12 10.10 -6.89
CA ILE A 92 -22.44 11.30 -6.11
C ILE A 92 -21.49 12.44 -6.48
N GLN A 93 -21.90 13.67 -6.22
CA GLN A 93 -20.99 14.81 -6.35
C GLN A 93 -19.81 14.64 -5.38
N SER A 94 -18.59 14.83 -5.90
CA SER A 94 -17.38 14.76 -5.07
C SER A 94 -17.45 15.80 -3.96
N SER A 95 -17.45 15.33 -2.71
CA SER A 95 -17.56 16.20 -1.54
C SER A 95 -16.18 16.42 -0.92
N VAL A 96 -15.64 17.64 -1.01
CA VAL A 96 -14.47 18.04 -0.22
C VAL A 96 -14.82 17.81 1.25
N TYR A 97 -14.12 16.89 1.92
CA TYR A 97 -14.41 16.55 3.32
C TYR A 97 -14.14 17.77 4.22
N LYS A 98 -15.20 18.54 4.46
CA LYS A 98 -15.27 19.55 5.51
C LYS A 98 -15.94 18.90 6.72
N LYS A 99 -15.46 19.22 7.92
CA LYS A 99 -16.05 18.73 9.17
C LYS A 99 -17.44 19.36 9.35
N SER A 100 -18.46 18.67 8.86
CA SER A 100 -19.86 19.08 8.99
C SER A 100 -20.30 18.98 10.46
N THR A 101 -20.98 20.01 10.95
CA THR A 101 -21.69 19.99 12.23
C THR A 101 -23.17 19.58 12.08
N GLY A 102 -23.64 19.38 10.85
CA GLY A 102 -25.00 18.93 10.52
C GLY A 102 -25.08 17.42 10.24
N PRO A 103 -26.30 16.90 9.97
CA PRO A 103 -26.50 15.50 9.61
C PRO A 103 -25.73 15.11 8.33
N PRO A 104 -25.42 13.82 8.14
CA PRO A 104 -24.84 13.33 6.89
C PRO A 104 -25.74 13.69 5.71
N GLN A 105 -25.13 14.14 4.61
CA GLN A 105 -25.79 14.48 3.37
C GLN A 105 -24.94 14.03 2.18
N PHE A 106 -25.62 13.78 1.05
CA PHE A 106 -25.02 13.55 -0.25
C PHE A 106 -25.89 14.21 -1.32
N GLN A 107 -25.39 14.33 -2.54
CA GLN A 107 -26.17 14.69 -3.72
C GLN A 107 -25.73 13.79 -4.87
N TRP A 108 -26.67 13.26 -5.66
CA TRP A 108 -26.34 12.56 -6.89
C TRP A 108 -25.56 13.46 -7.85
N TRP A 109 -24.62 12.89 -8.60
CA TRP A 109 -23.90 13.63 -9.63
C TRP A 109 -24.87 14.11 -10.74
N ARG A 110 -25.90 13.31 -11.06
CA ARG A 110 -27.07 13.67 -11.88
C ARG A 110 -28.32 12.99 -11.34
N SER A 111 -29.48 13.64 -11.47
CA SER A 111 -30.78 13.10 -11.03
C SER A 111 -31.22 11.83 -11.79
N SER A 112 -30.61 11.52 -12.94
CA SER A 112 -30.86 10.30 -13.70
C SER A 112 -30.22 9.03 -13.11
N ILE A 113 -29.31 9.15 -12.14
CA ILE A 113 -28.47 8.04 -11.68
C ILE A 113 -29.27 6.91 -11.00
N PRO A 114 -30.21 7.16 -10.06
CA PRO A 114 -31.02 6.09 -9.46
C PRO A 114 -31.76 5.26 -10.53
N LYS A 115 -32.39 5.96 -11.48
CA LYS A 115 -33.04 5.33 -12.63
C LYS A 115 -32.05 4.49 -13.45
N LYS A 116 -30.85 5.01 -13.73
CA LYS A 116 -29.87 4.28 -14.54
C LYS A 116 -29.27 3.06 -13.84
N LEU A 117 -29.09 3.13 -12.53
CA LEU A 117 -28.69 1.99 -11.70
C LEU A 117 -29.77 0.89 -11.70
N LYS A 118 -31.05 1.29 -11.64
CA LYS A 118 -32.18 0.37 -11.78
C LYS A 118 -32.23 -0.28 -13.18
N GLU A 119 -32.19 0.52 -14.25
CA GLU A 119 -32.18 0.02 -15.63
C GLU A 119 -31.09 -1.04 -15.89
N VAL A 120 -29.88 -0.82 -15.38
CA VAL A 120 -28.77 -1.77 -15.57
C VAL A 120 -28.87 -2.98 -14.64
N HIS A 121 -29.45 -2.85 -13.45
CA HIS A 121 -29.79 -3.99 -12.60
C HIS A 121 -30.86 -4.88 -13.25
N GLU A 122 -31.90 -4.28 -13.83
CA GLU A 122 -32.96 -4.96 -14.59
C GLU A 122 -32.41 -5.64 -15.86
N ALA A 123 -31.37 -5.07 -16.49
CA ALA A 123 -30.62 -5.71 -17.57
C ALA A 123 -29.72 -6.90 -17.12
N GLY A 124 -29.86 -7.36 -15.87
CA GLY A 124 -29.20 -8.56 -15.34
C GLY A 124 -27.76 -8.35 -14.87
N TYR A 125 -27.36 -7.11 -14.56
CA TYR A 125 -26.07 -6.85 -13.92
C TYR A 125 -26.19 -6.86 -12.39
N ALA A 126 -25.11 -7.21 -11.69
CA ALA A 126 -24.93 -6.88 -10.29
C ALA A 126 -24.30 -5.49 -10.17
N ILE A 127 -24.83 -4.65 -9.26
CA ILE A 127 -24.34 -3.30 -9.03
C ILE A 127 -23.26 -3.34 -7.95
N VAL A 128 -22.07 -2.83 -8.27
CA VAL A 128 -20.93 -2.83 -7.35
C VAL A 128 -20.31 -1.45 -7.29
N ILE A 129 -20.08 -0.93 -6.07
CA ILE A 129 -19.42 0.36 -5.83
C ILE A 129 -18.01 0.09 -5.29
N MET A 130 -17.00 0.68 -5.91
CA MET A 130 -15.57 0.47 -5.63
C MET A 130 -14.90 1.82 -5.37
N THR A 131 -14.67 2.20 -4.11
CA THR A 131 -14.29 3.58 -3.75
C THR A 131 -13.05 3.72 -2.85
N ASN A 132 -12.30 4.81 -3.03
CA ASN A 132 -10.97 5.06 -2.46
C ASN A 132 -10.99 5.97 -1.20
N GLN A 133 -11.49 5.45 -0.08
CA GLN A 133 -11.85 6.24 1.13
C GLN A 133 -10.78 6.24 2.24
N ALA A 134 -9.58 6.77 1.95
CA ALA A 134 -8.45 6.84 2.90
C ALA A 134 -8.62 7.89 4.05
N LEU A 135 -9.82 7.93 4.63
CA LEU A 135 -10.25 8.75 5.75
C LEU A 135 -9.82 8.13 7.08
N ARG A 136 -9.66 8.95 8.12
CA ARG A 136 -9.22 8.50 9.46
C ARG A 136 -10.24 8.84 10.54
N SER A 137 -10.35 7.95 11.52
CA SER A 137 -11.08 8.15 12.78
C SER A 137 -12.51 8.70 12.56
N ALA A 138 -12.83 9.88 13.12
CA ALA A 138 -14.16 10.50 12.99
C ALA A 138 -14.60 10.72 11.53
N ALA A 139 -13.68 11.06 10.62
CA ALA A 139 -14.04 11.30 9.23
C ALA A 139 -14.54 10.04 8.52
N LEU A 140 -13.96 8.88 8.84
CA LEU A 140 -14.45 7.59 8.34
C LEU A 140 -15.80 7.23 8.99
N ALA A 141 -15.96 7.49 10.30
CA ALA A 141 -17.21 7.23 11.01
C ALA A 141 -18.38 8.09 10.46
N ASP A 142 -18.13 9.35 10.11
CA ASP A 142 -19.14 10.24 9.52
C ASP A 142 -19.41 9.91 8.05
N TRP A 143 -18.38 9.55 7.27
CA TRP A 143 -18.57 9.07 5.89
C TRP A 143 -19.41 7.77 5.84
N LYS A 144 -19.19 6.82 6.76
CA LYS A 144 -20.00 5.59 6.85
C LYS A 144 -21.50 5.82 7.08
N LYS A 145 -21.91 7.00 7.56
CA LYS A 145 -23.32 7.39 7.73
C LYS A 145 -23.95 7.95 6.44
N LYS A 146 -23.15 8.31 5.42
CA LYS A 146 -23.67 8.76 4.11
C LYS A 146 -24.21 7.59 3.29
N VAL A 147 -23.52 6.45 3.30
CA VAL A 147 -23.84 5.30 2.43
C VAL A 147 -25.26 4.74 2.64
N PRO A 148 -25.81 4.62 3.87
CA PRO A 148 -27.21 4.25 4.08
C PRO A 148 -28.22 5.21 3.44
N LEU A 149 -27.90 6.51 3.30
CA LEU A 149 -28.78 7.47 2.65
C LEU A 149 -28.86 7.23 1.14
N ILE A 150 -27.74 6.82 0.53
CA ILE A 150 -27.69 6.43 -0.88
C ILE A 150 -28.53 5.17 -1.11
N GLY A 151 -28.44 4.20 -0.19
CA GLY A 151 -29.28 3.00 -0.19
C GLY A 151 -30.77 3.29 0.01
N GLY A 152 -31.12 4.29 0.82
CA GLY A 152 -32.50 4.73 1.04
C GLY A 152 -33.10 5.49 -0.16
N ASP A 153 -32.32 6.26 -0.90
CA ASP A 153 -32.80 6.97 -2.11
C ASP A 153 -32.85 6.02 -3.33
N ALA A 154 -31.91 5.08 -3.43
CA ALA A 154 -31.93 3.96 -4.37
C ALA A 154 -32.56 2.69 -3.74
N SER A 155 -33.71 2.86 -3.08
CA SER A 155 -34.38 1.84 -2.25
C SER A 155 -34.72 0.52 -2.94
N ASP A 156 -34.77 0.51 -4.27
CA ASP A 156 -35.12 -0.59 -5.15
C ASP A 156 -33.94 -1.08 -6.02
N VAL A 157 -32.71 -0.68 -5.68
CA VAL A 157 -31.47 -1.13 -6.33
C VAL A 157 -30.59 -1.94 -5.34
N PRO A 158 -30.50 -3.27 -5.50
CA PRO A 158 -29.54 -4.09 -4.76
C PRO A 158 -28.12 -3.78 -5.22
N PHE A 159 -27.25 -3.36 -4.29
CA PHE A 159 -25.85 -3.09 -4.58
C PHE A 159 -24.90 -3.55 -3.48
N ARG A 160 -23.65 -3.81 -3.86
CA ARG A 160 -22.54 -4.12 -2.94
C ARG A 160 -21.52 -2.98 -3.00
N ILE A 161 -21.00 -2.54 -1.86
CA ILE A 161 -19.95 -1.50 -1.79
C ILE A 161 -18.68 -2.03 -1.12
N PHE A 162 -17.55 -1.72 -1.73
CA PHE A 162 -16.21 -1.90 -1.18
C PHE A 162 -15.53 -0.53 -1.06
N ALA A 163 -14.96 -0.23 0.11
CA ALA A 163 -14.27 1.03 0.35
C ALA A 163 -12.88 0.81 0.96
N ALA A 164 -11.84 1.20 0.21
CA ALA A 164 -10.44 1.08 0.61
C ALA A 164 -10.05 2.22 1.56
N THR A 165 -9.84 1.90 2.84
CA THR A 165 -9.58 2.87 3.92
C THR A 165 -8.11 3.15 4.17
N ALA A 166 -7.21 2.44 3.49
CA ALA A 166 -5.77 2.61 3.59
C ALA A 166 -5.13 2.83 2.21
N ARG A 167 -3.79 2.83 2.20
CA ARG A 167 -2.94 2.91 1.03
C ARG A 167 -2.21 1.58 0.91
N ASP A 168 -2.93 0.58 0.40
CA ASP A 168 -2.55 -0.84 0.39
C ASP A 168 -3.19 -1.59 -0.80
N GLU A 169 -3.24 -2.92 -0.76
CA GLU A 169 -3.76 -3.77 -1.85
C GLU A 169 -5.18 -3.44 -2.32
N TYR A 170 -6.00 -2.78 -1.49
CA TYR A 170 -7.38 -2.45 -1.81
C TYR A 170 -7.53 -1.10 -2.54
N ARG A 171 -6.54 -0.22 -2.47
CA ARG A 171 -6.67 1.14 -3.02
C ARG A 171 -6.48 1.15 -4.53
N LYS A 172 -7.52 1.53 -5.29
CA LYS A 172 -7.44 1.72 -6.76
C LYS A 172 -6.22 2.60 -7.11
N PRO A 173 -5.37 2.21 -8.07
CA PRO A 173 -5.60 1.20 -9.09
C PRO A 173 -5.33 -0.25 -8.68
N MET A 174 -4.90 -0.53 -7.44
CA MET A 174 -4.67 -1.89 -6.97
C MET A 174 -5.96 -2.74 -7.03
N PRO A 175 -5.88 -4.01 -7.48
CA PRO A 175 -7.05 -4.85 -7.75
C PRO A 175 -7.68 -5.52 -6.51
N GLY A 176 -7.21 -5.27 -5.28
CA GLY A 176 -7.59 -6.06 -4.11
C GLY A 176 -9.10 -6.10 -3.80
N MET A 177 -9.83 -5.01 -4.04
CA MET A 177 -11.30 -5.03 -3.87
C MET A 177 -11.99 -5.93 -4.89
N TRP A 178 -11.45 -6.04 -6.11
CA TRP A 178 -11.96 -6.96 -7.13
C TRP A 178 -11.70 -8.42 -6.74
N TYR A 179 -10.52 -8.73 -6.20
CA TYR A 179 -10.22 -10.08 -5.73
C TYR A 179 -11.15 -10.53 -4.58
N GLU A 180 -11.59 -9.62 -3.70
CA GLU A 180 -12.61 -9.94 -2.70
C GLU A 180 -14.00 -10.17 -3.32
N LEU A 181 -14.38 -9.40 -4.35
CA LEU A 181 -15.60 -9.65 -5.12
C LEU A 181 -15.56 -11.04 -5.77
N GLU A 182 -14.47 -11.38 -6.46
CA GLU A 182 -14.26 -12.71 -7.06
C GLU A 182 -14.30 -13.83 -6.01
N ARG A 183 -13.69 -13.62 -4.83
CA ARG A 183 -13.73 -14.60 -3.73
C ARG A 183 -15.13 -14.83 -3.19
N ILE A 184 -15.94 -13.77 -3.05
CA ILE A 184 -17.35 -13.86 -2.62
C ILE A 184 -18.18 -14.59 -3.68
N TYR A 185 -17.99 -14.24 -4.96
CA TYR A 185 -18.74 -14.84 -6.06
C TYR A 185 -18.38 -16.32 -6.25
N ALA A 186 -17.11 -16.68 -6.07
CA ALA A 186 -16.67 -18.07 -6.07
C ALA A 186 -17.29 -18.90 -4.93
N SER A 187 -17.52 -18.33 -3.73
CA SER A 187 -18.27 -19.05 -2.68
C SER A 187 -19.74 -19.27 -3.03
N ASP A 188 -20.32 -18.40 -3.87
CA ASP A 188 -21.68 -18.56 -4.42
C ASP A 188 -21.70 -19.44 -5.69
N SER A 189 -20.57 -20.03 -6.08
CA SER A 189 -20.37 -20.77 -7.34
C SER A 189 -20.64 -19.97 -8.62
N VAL A 190 -20.47 -18.64 -8.56
CA VAL A 190 -20.62 -17.72 -9.69
C VAL A 190 -19.26 -17.28 -10.23
N GLN A 191 -19.02 -17.48 -11.52
CA GLN A 191 -17.88 -16.90 -12.22
C GLN A 191 -18.26 -15.55 -12.81
N ILE A 192 -17.39 -14.54 -12.65
CA ILE A 192 -17.58 -13.22 -13.24
C ILE A 192 -17.17 -13.23 -14.72
N ASP A 193 -18.08 -12.82 -15.59
CA ASP A 193 -17.84 -12.55 -17.00
C ASP A 193 -17.24 -11.15 -17.14
N ARG A 194 -15.92 -11.08 -17.21
CA ARG A 194 -15.20 -9.81 -17.38
C ARG A 194 -15.42 -9.17 -18.76
N ALA A 195 -15.69 -9.96 -19.81
CA ALA A 195 -15.90 -9.43 -21.16
C ALA A 195 -17.21 -8.64 -21.26
N ASN A 196 -18.24 -9.07 -20.53
CA ASN A 196 -19.53 -8.37 -20.41
C ASN A 196 -19.68 -7.60 -19.08
N SER A 197 -18.56 -7.20 -18.46
CA SER A 197 -18.53 -6.33 -17.27
C SER A 197 -17.82 -5.01 -17.56
N PHE A 198 -18.18 -3.96 -16.82
CA PHE A 198 -17.60 -2.63 -17.01
C PHE A 198 -17.46 -1.85 -15.70
N PHE A 199 -16.61 -0.82 -15.73
CA PHE A 199 -16.41 0.15 -14.66
C PHE A 199 -16.69 1.57 -15.13
N VAL A 200 -17.35 2.37 -14.27
CA VAL A 200 -17.58 3.80 -14.50
C VAL A 200 -16.90 4.61 -13.40
N GLY A 201 -16.04 5.58 -13.76
CA GLY A 201 -15.32 6.40 -12.78
C GLY A 201 -14.78 7.69 -13.37
N ASP A 202 -14.65 8.75 -12.56
CA ASP A 202 -14.22 10.08 -13.01
C ASP A 202 -12.69 10.22 -13.10
N ALA A 203 -11.92 9.42 -12.35
CA ALA A 203 -10.46 9.45 -12.36
C ALA A 203 -9.90 8.73 -13.60
N ALA A 204 -10.14 9.33 -14.76
CA ALA A 204 -9.96 8.71 -16.07
C ALA A 204 -8.70 9.17 -16.85
N GLY A 205 -7.92 10.09 -16.29
CA GLY A 205 -6.68 10.61 -16.90
C GLY A 205 -6.88 11.62 -18.02
N ARG A 206 -8.05 12.27 -18.11
CA ARG A 206 -8.32 13.40 -19.02
C ARG A 206 -7.56 14.64 -18.54
N ALA A 207 -7.45 15.65 -19.40
CA ALA A 207 -6.67 16.87 -19.13
C ALA A 207 -7.04 17.64 -17.85
N CYS A 208 -8.27 17.49 -17.35
CA CYS A 208 -8.76 18.11 -16.12
C CYS A 208 -8.95 17.12 -14.96
N ASP A 209 -8.69 15.83 -15.16
CA ASP A 209 -8.83 14.83 -14.09
C ASP A 209 -7.63 14.92 -13.14
N HIS A 210 -7.89 14.77 -11.83
CA HIS A 210 -6.85 14.75 -10.81
C HIS A 210 -5.93 13.53 -10.90
N ALA A 211 -6.41 12.43 -11.48
CA ALA A 211 -5.68 11.17 -11.65
C ALA A 211 -6.32 10.29 -12.74
N GLY A 212 -5.64 9.20 -13.09
CA GLY A 212 -6.15 8.12 -13.95
C GLY A 212 -6.44 6.80 -13.21
N THR A 213 -6.67 6.85 -11.89
CA THR A 213 -6.75 5.65 -11.02
C THR A 213 -7.90 4.71 -11.36
N ASP A 214 -9.03 5.23 -11.83
CA ASP A 214 -10.21 4.43 -12.18
C ASP A 214 -10.02 3.69 -13.50
N ARG A 215 -9.53 4.40 -14.53
CA ARG A 215 -9.19 3.78 -15.81
C ARG A 215 -8.08 2.73 -15.66
N LYS A 216 -7.05 3.03 -14.85
CA LYS A 216 -5.99 2.06 -14.50
C LYS A 216 -6.53 0.83 -13.76
N TRP A 217 -7.48 1.01 -12.84
CA TRP A 217 -8.10 -0.11 -12.13
C TRP A 217 -8.87 -1.03 -13.09
N ALA A 218 -9.68 -0.47 -13.98
CA ALA A 218 -10.42 -1.24 -14.98
C ALA A 218 -9.48 -2.02 -15.93
N LEU A 219 -8.36 -1.40 -16.35
CA LEU A 219 -7.30 -2.08 -17.11
C LEU A 219 -6.65 -3.23 -16.33
N ASN A 220 -6.37 -3.05 -15.04
CA ASN A 220 -5.79 -4.10 -14.18
C ASN A 220 -6.73 -5.30 -14.00
N VAL A 221 -8.02 -5.03 -13.84
CA VAL A 221 -9.06 -6.06 -13.74
C VAL A 221 -9.30 -6.76 -15.09
N GLY A 222 -9.22 -6.00 -16.18
CA GLY A 222 -9.52 -6.47 -17.54
C GLY A 222 -11.01 -6.38 -17.89
N ILE A 223 -11.65 -5.27 -17.55
CA ILE A 223 -13.06 -4.96 -17.85
C ILE A 223 -13.17 -3.65 -18.64
N ALA A 224 -14.29 -3.43 -19.33
CA ALA A 224 -14.53 -2.19 -20.07
C ALA A 224 -14.57 -0.97 -19.12
N PHE A 225 -14.25 0.22 -19.64
CA PHE A 225 -14.22 1.45 -18.85
C PHE A 225 -14.97 2.59 -19.54
N HIS A 226 -15.76 3.34 -18.75
CA HIS A 226 -16.43 4.55 -19.17
C HIS A 226 -16.24 5.68 -18.15
N THR A 227 -16.27 6.93 -18.60
CA THR A 227 -16.45 8.08 -17.71
C THR A 227 -17.93 8.28 -17.35
N PRO A 228 -18.27 9.01 -16.27
CA PRO A 228 -19.66 9.32 -15.92
C PRO A 228 -20.38 10.07 -17.05
N GLU A 229 -19.67 10.94 -17.76
CA GLU A 229 -20.14 11.67 -18.94
C GLU A 229 -20.47 10.72 -20.11
N GLU A 230 -19.58 9.77 -20.41
CA GLU A 230 -19.81 8.76 -21.45
C GLU A 230 -21.01 7.87 -21.09
N TYR A 231 -21.08 7.35 -19.87
CA TYR A 231 -22.07 6.34 -19.49
C TYR A 231 -23.47 6.90 -19.14
N PHE A 232 -23.56 7.98 -18.35
CA PHE A 232 -24.85 8.51 -17.90
C PHE A 232 -25.44 9.57 -18.82
N LEU A 233 -24.61 10.23 -19.64
CA LEU A 233 -25.02 11.33 -20.52
C LEU A 233 -24.86 11.00 -22.01
N ASN A 234 -24.29 9.84 -22.37
CA ASN A 234 -23.98 9.42 -23.75
C ASN A 234 -23.10 10.44 -24.50
N LEU A 235 -22.18 11.11 -23.79
CA LEU A 235 -21.25 12.05 -24.41
C LEU A 235 -20.08 11.32 -25.10
N PRO A 236 -19.45 11.90 -26.14
CA PRO A 236 -18.31 11.28 -26.81
C PRO A 236 -17.12 11.05 -25.88
N ASN A 237 -16.34 10.00 -26.14
CA ASN A 237 -15.12 9.68 -25.41
C ASN A 237 -14.13 10.86 -25.42
N ALA A 238 -13.62 11.23 -24.25
CA ALA A 238 -12.60 12.24 -24.12
C ALA A 238 -11.18 11.65 -24.25
N PRO A 239 -10.22 12.37 -24.87
CA PRO A 239 -8.82 11.94 -24.88
C PRO A 239 -8.23 11.93 -23.46
N TYR A 240 -7.35 10.97 -23.18
CA TYR A 240 -6.73 10.77 -21.87
C TYR A 240 -5.26 10.36 -22.01
N THR A 241 -4.49 10.56 -20.94
CA THR A 241 -3.11 10.10 -20.80
C THR A 241 -2.92 9.48 -19.41
N LEU A 242 -2.38 8.26 -19.35
CA LEU A 242 -2.08 7.61 -18.07
C LEU A 242 -0.64 7.92 -17.66
N SER A 243 -0.49 8.74 -16.61
CA SER A 243 0.80 9.15 -16.05
C SER A 243 1.36 8.13 -15.04
N GLY A 244 2.66 8.21 -14.76
CA GLY A 244 3.36 7.32 -13.83
C GLY A 244 3.96 6.09 -14.52
N PHE A 245 4.60 5.23 -13.72
CA PHE A 245 5.31 4.05 -14.23
C PHE A 245 4.34 2.96 -14.70
N HIS A 246 4.68 2.33 -15.82
CA HIS A 246 4.06 1.11 -16.34
C HIS A 246 5.13 0.24 -16.97
N VAL A 247 5.05 -1.08 -16.80
CA VAL A 247 6.13 -2.00 -17.21
C VAL A 247 6.46 -1.96 -18.70
N SER A 248 5.52 -1.53 -19.55
CA SER A 248 5.75 -1.36 -20.99
C SER A 248 6.69 -0.19 -21.35
N SER A 249 7.10 0.64 -20.38
CA SER A 249 8.14 1.66 -20.58
C SER A 249 9.55 1.13 -20.32
N LEU A 250 9.70 -0.14 -19.93
CA LEU A 250 11.00 -0.77 -19.75
C LEU A 250 11.61 -1.14 -21.12
N PRO A 251 12.93 -1.03 -21.29
CA PRO A 251 13.62 -1.58 -22.46
C PRO A 251 13.40 -3.09 -22.58
N SER A 252 13.09 -3.57 -23.79
CA SER A 252 12.91 -5.01 -24.06
C SER A 252 14.21 -5.75 -24.39
N ASP A 253 15.21 -5.03 -24.88
CA ASP A 253 16.34 -5.62 -25.63
C ASP A 253 17.69 -5.50 -24.91
N LEU A 254 17.69 -5.29 -23.58
CA LEU A 254 18.91 -5.23 -22.78
C LEU A 254 19.45 -6.65 -22.48
N PRO A 255 20.77 -6.90 -22.63
CA PRO A 255 21.36 -8.15 -22.19
C PRO A 255 21.24 -8.25 -20.66
N HIS A 256 20.95 -9.44 -20.11
CA HIS A 256 20.78 -9.59 -18.66
C HIS A 256 22.03 -9.19 -17.85
N ILE A 257 23.21 -9.29 -18.47
CA ILE A 257 24.51 -8.98 -17.87
C ILE A 257 25.29 -8.06 -18.82
N THR A 258 25.95 -7.05 -18.28
CA THR A 258 26.91 -6.19 -19.00
C THR A 258 28.23 -6.12 -18.21
N PRO A 259 29.39 -6.38 -18.82
CA PRO A 259 29.56 -6.85 -20.20
C PRO A 259 29.05 -8.30 -20.38
N PRO A 260 28.64 -8.73 -21.59
CA PRO A 260 27.95 -10.01 -21.79
C PRO A 260 28.78 -11.28 -21.50
N ASP A 261 30.11 -11.13 -21.46
CA ASP A 261 31.11 -12.16 -21.12
C ASP A 261 31.45 -12.20 -19.61
N ALA A 262 30.94 -11.26 -18.81
CA ALA A 262 31.12 -11.26 -17.37
C ALA A 262 30.49 -12.49 -16.72
N THR A 263 31.24 -13.14 -15.84
CA THR A 263 30.85 -14.40 -15.21
C THR A 263 30.24 -14.14 -13.84
N ILE A 264 28.96 -14.50 -13.62
CA ILE A 264 28.30 -14.28 -12.31
C ILE A 264 29.07 -15.03 -11.20
N VAL A 265 29.27 -16.34 -11.38
CA VAL A 265 30.02 -17.22 -10.46
C VAL A 265 31.12 -17.93 -11.25
N PRO A 266 32.40 -17.76 -10.90
CA PRO A 266 33.51 -18.45 -11.58
C PRO A 266 33.37 -19.98 -11.53
N PRO A 267 33.71 -20.72 -12.60
CA PRO A 267 33.57 -22.18 -12.64
C PRO A 267 34.40 -22.92 -11.57
N SER A 268 35.54 -22.33 -11.18
CA SER A 268 36.38 -22.79 -10.07
C SER A 268 36.95 -21.58 -9.33
N LEU A 269 36.70 -21.53 -8.02
CA LEU A 269 37.33 -20.56 -7.12
C LEU A 269 38.64 -21.15 -6.60
N GLU A 270 39.76 -20.87 -7.28
CA GLU A 270 41.09 -21.20 -6.75
C GLU A 270 41.42 -20.40 -5.47
N THR A 271 40.78 -19.24 -5.31
CA THR A 271 40.84 -18.41 -4.10
C THR A 271 39.44 -17.91 -3.74
N PRO A 272 39.15 -17.65 -2.45
CA PRO A 272 37.90 -17.01 -2.03
C PRO A 272 37.76 -15.60 -2.62
N GLU A 273 36.53 -15.09 -2.70
CA GLU A 273 36.25 -13.70 -3.11
C GLU A 273 35.17 -13.02 -2.26
N VAL A 274 35.13 -11.69 -2.28
CA VAL A 274 34.02 -10.90 -1.75
C VAL A 274 33.24 -10.30 -2.92
N VAL A 275 31.94 -10.59 -3.03
CA VAL A 275 31.06 -9.99 -4.04
C VAL A 275 30.15 -8.97 -3.37
N VAL A 276 30.23 -7.71 -3.79
CA VAL A 276 29.44 -6.60 -3.25
C VAL A 276 28.29 -6.29 -4.20
N PHE A 277 27.06 -6.59 -3.79
CA PHE A 277 25.89 -6.19 -4.58
C PHE A 277 25.56 -4.70 -4.35
N VAL A 278 25.19 -3.98 -5.40
CA VAL A 278 24.82 -2.56 -5.36
C VAL A 278 23.49 -2.36 -6.06
N GLY A 279 22.64 -1.47 -5.56
CA GLY A 279 21.38 -1.09 -6.24
C GLY A 279 20.21 -0.90 -5.29
N PHE A 280 19.09 -0.37 -5.81
CA PHE A 280 17.88 -0.11 -5.03
C PHE A 280 17.36 -1.36 -4.30
N PRO A 281 16.68 -1.19 -3.14
CA PRO A 281 15.87 -2.27 -2.57
C PRO A 281 14.81 -2.77 -3.57
N SER A 282 14.36 -4.01 -3.41
CA SER A 282 13.34 -4.65 -4.28
C SER A 282 13.71 -4.89 -5.75
N LEU A 283 14.95 -4.64 -6.20
CA LEU A 283 15.46 -5.05 -7.53
C LEU A 283 15.89 -6.53 -7.65
N GLY A 284 15.48 -7.40 -6.73
CA GLY A 284 15.71 -8.85 -6.85
C GLY A 284 17.08 -9.37 -6.38
N LYS A 285 17.97 -8.52 -5.85
CA LYS A 285 19.30 -8.90 -5.31
C LYS A 285 19.33 -10.22 -4.51
N SER A 286 18.50 -10.36 -3.47
CA SER A 286 18.44 -11.59 -2.67
C SER A 286 17.93 -12.81 -3.44
N THR A 287 17.11 -12.61 -4.47
CA THR A 287 16.66 -13.68 -5.40
C THR A 287 17.82 -14.11 -6.30
N PHE A 288 18.59 -13.15 -6.83
CA PHE A 288 19.81 -13.38 -7.62
C PHE A 288 20.89 -14.13 -6.81
N TYR A 289 21.09 -13.76 -5.54
CA TYR A 289 21.94 -14.52 -4.62
C TYR A 289 21.50 -15.99 -4.51
N ARG A 290 20.22 -16.25 -4.24
CA ARG A 290 19.68 -17.62 -4.13
C ARG A 290 19.85 -18.43 -5.42
N LYS A 291 19.68 -17.78 -6.57
CA LYS A 291 19.72 -18.41 -7.89
C LYS A 291 21.13 -18.83 -8.32
N TYR A 292 22.13 -17.97 -8.09
CA TYR A 292 23.48 -18.17 -8.62
C TYR A 292 24.52 -18.53 -7.55
N PHE A 293 24.50 -17.88 -6.38
CA PHE A 293 25.59 -17.94 -5.41
C PHE A 293 25.37 -18.96 -4.28
N ALA A 294 24.12 -19.21 -3.90
CA ALA A 294 23.81 -20.10 -2.77
C ALA A 294 24.19 -21.56 -3.05
N SER A 295 23.91 -22.07 -4.26
CA SER A 295 24.32 -23.41 -4.71
C SER A 295 25.83 -23.53 -4.90
N ALA A 296 26.52 -22.43 -5.19
CA ALA A 296 27.98 -22.33 -5.27
C ALA A 296 28.68 -22.20 -3.90
N GLY A 297 27.93 -22.24 -2.80
CA GLY A 297 28.50 -22.29 -1.45
C GLY A 297 29.00 -20.95 -0.88
N TYR A 298 28.68 -19.81 -1.50
CA TYR A 298 29.03 -18.50 -0.96
C TYR A 298 28.26 -18.25 0.34
N ALA A 299 28.87 -17.58 1.32
CA ALA A 299 28.17 -17.13 2.52
C ALA A 299 27.24 -15.93 2.21
N HIS A 300 26.01 -15.96 2.71
CA HIS A 300 25.04 -14.86 2.55
C HIS A 300 25.22 -13.82 3.66
N VAL A 301 25.73 -12.64 3.32
CA VAL A 301 25.85 -11.51 4.25
C VAL A 301 24.77 -10.48 3.92
N ASN A 302 23.68 -10.51 4.68
CA ASN A 302 22.51 -9.66 4.45
C ASN A 302 22.12 -8.90 5.75
N GLN A 303 21.99 -7.57 5.65
CA GLN A 303 21.70 -6.69 6.79
C GLN A 303 20.23 -6.75 7.25
N ASP A 304 19.27 -7.16 6.43
CA ASP A 304 17.90 -7.39 6.90
C ASP A 304 17.87 -8.52 7.94
N THR A 305 18.72 -9.54 7.76
CA THR A 305 18.89 -10.65 8.72
C THR A 305 19.81 -10.27 9.89
N LEU A 306 20.99 -9.70 9.60
CA LEU A 306 22.03 -9.39 10.60
C LEU A 306 21.78 -8.07 11.37
N ARG A 307 20.82 -7.26 10.92
CA ARG A 307 20.35 -5.96 11.44
C ARG A 307 21.33 -4.79 11.34
N THR A 308 22.61 -4.98 11.66
CA THR A 308 23.61 -3.89 11.66
C THR A 308 24.73 -4.13 10.66
N ARG A 309 25.25 -3.04 10.08
CA ARG A 309 26.42 -3.07 9.19
C ARG A 309 27.61 -3.77 9.84
N ASP A 310 27.89 -3.45 11.11
CA ASP A 310 29.10 -3.97 11.77
C ASP A 310 29.01 -5.51 11.99
N LYS A 311 27.79 -6.05 12.15
CA LYS A 311 27.56 -7.51 12.11
C LYS A 311 27.73 -8.10 10.70
N CYS A 312 27.39 -7.35 9.65
CA CYS A 312 27.64 -7.77 8.26
C CYS A 312 29.13 -7.80 7.94
N VAL A 313 29.88 -6.77 8.35
CA VAL A 313 31.35 -6.71 8.21
C VAL A 313 31.98 -7.88 8.95
N LYS A 314 31.59 -8.10 10.21
CA LYS A 314 32.07 -9.25 10.99
C LYS A 314 31.76 -10.59 10.32
N ALA A 315 30.55 -10.81 9.83
CA ALA A 315 30.18 -12.05 9.13
C ALA A 315 30.97 -12.26 7.83
N ALA A 316 31.31 -11.18 7.12
CA ALA A 316 32.20 -11.23 5.96
C ALA A 316 33.65 -11.55 6.35
N GLU A 317 34.18 -10.95 7.42
CA GLU A 317 35.50 -11.26 7.97
C GLU A 317 35.59 -12.72 8.44
N GLU A 318 34.55 -13.25 9.10
CA GLU A 318 34.47 -14.65 9.54
C GLU A 318 34.42 -15.62 8.35
N ALA A 319 33.55 -15.38 7.35
CA ALA A 319 33.47 -16.22 6.15
C ALA A 319 34.81 -16.28 5.38
N VAL A 320 35.47 -15.13 5.22
CA VAL A 320 36.77 -15.04 4.54
C VAL A 320 37.88 -15.72 5.36
N HIS A 321 37.85 -15.63 6.69
CA HIS A 321 38.79 -16.33 7.57
C HIS A 321 38.62 -17.86 7.49
N GLU A 322 37.39 -18.35 7.32
CA GLU A 322 37.08 -19.76 7.06
C GLU A 322 37.42 -20.21 5.62
N GLY A 323 37.99 -19.34 4.78
CA GLY A 323 38.33 -19.66 3.40
C GLY A 323 37.12 -19.78 2.46
N LYS A 324 36.00 -19.12 2.79
CA LYS A 324 34.78 -19.11 1.98
C LYS A 324 34.59 -17.78 1.27
N SER A 325 34.12 -17.81 0.03
CA SER A 325 33.62 -16.61 -0.64
C SER A 325 32.34 -16.13 0.02
N CYS A 326 32.05 -14.82 -0.04
CA CYS A 326 30.83 -14.27 0.51
C CYS A 326 30.18 -13.22 -0.39
N VAL A 327 28.85 -13.09 -0.31
CA VAL A 327 28.07 -12.08 -1.02
C VAL A 327 27.45 -11.11 -0.05
N ILE A 328 27.75 -9.83 -0.23
CA ILE A 328 27.19 -8.71 0.54
C ILE A 328 25.89 -8.25 -0.12
N ASP A 329 24.78 -8.93 0.20
CA ASP A 329 23.42 -8.63 -0.30
C ASP A 329 22.79 -7.47 0.50
N ASN A 330 23.36 -6.28 0.32
CA ASN A 330 22.92 -5.02 0.89
C ASN A 330 22.71 -3.98 -0.24
N THR A 331 22.25 -2.77 0.08
CA THR A 331 22.09 -1.71 -0.93
C THR A 331 23.43 -1.10 -1.38
N ASN A 332 24.40 -0.97 -0.48
CA ASN A 332 25.80 -0.54 -0.75
C ASN A 332 25.91 0.70 -1.66
N ARG A 333 25.08 1.70 -1.34
CA ARG A 333 24.74 2.89 -2.16
C ARG A 333 25.92 3.78 -2.56
N ASN A 334 26.93 3.93 -1.72
CA ASN A 334 28.05 4.84 -1.94
C ASN A 334 29.42 4.20 -1.62
N ALA A 335 30.50 4.84 -2.06
CA ALA A 335 31.86 4.37 -1.86
C ALA A 335 32.19 4.21 -0.36
N GLU A 336 31.69 5.10 0.50
CA GLU A 336 31.85 4.96 1.96
C GLU A 336 31.30 3.63 2.48
N THR A 337 30.10 3.21 2.03
CA THR A 337 29.50 1.93 2.44
C THR A 337 30.19 0.71 1.83
N ARG A 338 30.65 0.81 0.58
CA ARG A 338 31.36 -0.26 -0.12
C ARG A 338 32.75 -0.52 0.46
N ARG A 339 33.46 0.56 0.84
CA ARG A 339 34.81 0.54 1.44
C ARG A 339 34.94 -0.43 2.61
N TYR A 340 33.91 -0.59 3.45
CA TYR A 340 33.95 -1.55 4.56
C TYR A 340 34.23 -2.98 4.11
N TYR A 341 33.67 -3.41 2.98
CA TYR A 341 33.80 -4.78 2.46
C TYR A 341 35.00 -4.94 1.53
N VAL A 342 35.36 -3.88 0.78
CA VAL A 342 36.65 -3.78 0.07
C VAL A 342 37.81 -3.97 1.05
N GLU A 343 37.76 -3.31 2.22
CA GLU A 343 38.80 -3.44 3.25
C GLU A 343 38.92 -4.86 3.81
N VAL A 344 37.83 -5.62 3.91
CA VAL A 344 37.87 -7.05 4.30
C VAL A 344 38.68 -7.85 3.26
N ALA A 345 38.32 -7.73 1.98
CA ALA A 345 39.02 -8.41 0.90
C ALA A 345 40.50 -8.00 0.82
N ARG A 346 40.80 -6.70 0.93
CA ARG A 346 42.16 -6.14 0.89
C ARG A 346 43.04 -6.67 2.03
N LYS A 347 42.51 -6.76 3.27
CA LYS A 347 43.24 -7.34 4.42
C LYS A 347 43.54 -8.82 4.21
N ALA A 348 42.58 -9.57 3.69
CA ALA A 348 42.71 -11.00 3.41
C ALA A 348 43.49 -11.31 2.11
N LYS A 349 43.82 -10.28 1.31
CA LYS A 349 44.51 -10.39 0.02
C LYS A 349 43.75 -11.23 -1.03
N ILE A 350 42.43 -11.14 -1.01
CA ILE A 350 41.53 -11.80 -1.97
C ILE A 350 40.87 -10.78 -2.91
N PRO A 351 40.42 -11.20 -4.11
CA PRO A 351 39.67 -10.33 -5.00
C PRO A 351 38.33 -9.86 -4.38
N VAL A 352 37.91 -8.67 -4.80
CA VAL A 352 36.57 -8.13 -4.55
C VAL A 352 35.94 -7.69 -5.87
N ARG A 353 34.70 -8.12 -6.12
CA ARG A 353 33.92 -7.77 -7.31
C ARG A 353 32.66 -7.00 -6.93
N CYS A 354 32.19 -6.15 -7.84
CA CYS A 354 30.93 -5.42 -7.67
C CYS A 354 29.89 -5.95 -8.65
N ILE A 355 28.66 -6.20 -8.18
CA ILE A 355 27.51 -6.50 -9.05
C ILE A 355 26.45 -5.43 -8.87
N VAL A 356 26.25 -4.61 -9.90
CA VAL A 356 25.36 -3.45 -9.93
C VAL A 356 24.02 -3.85 -10.54
N PHE A 357 22.95 -3.80 -9.76
CA PHE A 357 21.59 -4.04 -10.22
C PHE A 357 21.04 -2.75 -10.80
N ASP A 358 21.28 -2.55 -12.10
CA ASP A 358 21.03 -1.31 -12.80
C ASP A 358 19.54 -1.23 -13.21
N SER A 359 18.82 -0.32 -12.57
CA SER A 359 17.39 -0.08 -12.79
C SER A 359 16.88 1.14 -12.04
N SER A 360 15.78 1.69 -12.54
CA SER A 360 15.20 2.93 -12.02
C SER A 360 14.52 2.79 -10.66
N ILE A 361 14.37 3.92 -9.96
CA ILE A 361 13.66 3.99 -8.69
C ILE A 361 12.17 3.60 -8.83
N GLU A 362 11.59 3.88 -10.00
CA GLU A 362 10.20 3.56 -10.34
C GLU A 362 10.01 2.04 -10.45
N LEU A 363 10.89 1.33 -11.15
CA LEU A 363 10.85 -0.14 -11.21
C LEU A 363 11.10 -0.77 -9.84
N ALA A 364 12.04 -0.24 -9.07
CA ALA A 364 12.29 -0.68 -7.69
C ALA A 364 11.05 -0.52 -6.80
N TRP A 365 10.35 0.62 -6.92
CA TRP A 365 9.10 0.90 -6.20
C TRP A 365 7.94 0.02 -6.68
N HIS A 366 7.81 -0.19 -7.99
CA HIS A 366 6.83 -1.08 -8.59
C HIS A 366 7.00 -2.53 -8.10
N ASN A 367 8.23 -3.04 -8.09
CA ASN A 367 8.56 -4.36 -7.56
C ASN A 367 8.27 -4.47 -6.06
N ASN A 368 8.42 -3.38 -5.30
CA ASN A 368 8.05 -3.30 -3.89
C ASN A 368 6.52 -3.40 -3.68
N LEU A 369 5.74 -2.69 -4.50
CA LEU A 369 4.27 -2.79 -4.50
C LEU A 369 3.80 -4.19 -4.90
N TYR A 370 4.37 -4.77 -5.97
CA TYR A 370 4.07 -6.12 -6.43
C TYR A 370 4.29 -7.16 -5.31
N ARG A 371 5.49 -7.19 -4.72
CA ARG A 371 5.87 -8.13 -3.64
C ARG A 371 5.07 -7.95 -2.36
N ALA A 372 4.57 -6.75 -2.06
CA ALA A 372 3.77 -6.48 -0.87
C ALA A 372 2.27 -6.81 -1.04
N PHE A 373 1.72 -6.56 -2.23
CA PHE A 373 0.27 -6.42 -2.43
C PHE A 373 -0.33 -7.17 -3.61
N ASN A 374 0.46 -7.62 -4.60
CA ASN A 374 -0.09 -8.22 -5.83
C ASN A 374 0.61 -9.51 -6.29
N LEU A 375 1.39 -10.17 -5.42
CA LEU A 375 1.78 -11.57 -5.65
C LEU A 375 0.52 -12.46 -5.75
N PRO A 376 0.48 -13.46 -6.65
CA PRO A 376 -0.56 -14.46 -6.63
C PRO A 376 -0.50 -15.30 -5.34
N PRO A 377 -1.64 -15.84 -4.84
CA PRO A 377 -1.66 -16.72 -3.68
C PRO A 377 -0.78 -17.98 -3.83
N THR A 378 -0.66 -18.50 -5.06
CA THR A 378 0.17 -19.66 -5.42
C THR A 378 1.67 -19.40 -5.20
N SER A 379 2.13 -18.16 -5.37
CA SER A 379 3.55 -17.76 -5.23
C SER A 379 4.03 -17.67 -3.77
N ILE A 380 3.12 -17.58 -2.80
CA ILE A 380 3.45 -17.41 -1.37
C ILE A 380 4.28 -18.58 -0.82
N VAL A 381 4.18 -19.76 -1.44
CA VAL A 381 4.99 -20.94 -1.12
C VAL A 381 6.46 -20.78 -1.58
N ARG A 382 6.70 -20.00 -2.66
CA ARG A 382 8.03 -19.81 -3.27
C ARG A 382 8.76 -18.58 -2.74
N GLU A 383 8.05 -17.47 -2.54
CA GLU A 383 8.60 -16.22 -1.99
C GLU A 383 7.80 -15.81 -0.74
N PRO A 384 8.45 -15.63 0.43
CA PRO A 384 7.74 -15.24 1.64
C PRO A 384 7.16 -13.83 1.50
N LYS A 385 5.91 -13.64 1.99
CA LYS A 385 5.24 -12.34 1.97
C LYS A 385 6.12 -11.26 2.60
N ARG A 386 6.37 -10.17 1.87
CA ARG A 386 7.09 -9.00 2.36
C ARG A 386 6.11 -7.88 2.70
N ASP A 387 6.39 -7.13 3.75
CA ASP A 387 5.72 -5.85 3.97
C ASP A 387 6.29 -4.78 3.01
N LEU A 388 5.46 -3.77 2.72
CA LEU A 388 5.85 -2.65 1.88
C LEU A 388 7.01 -1.86 2.51
N LEU A 389 8.19 -1.88 1.87
CA LEU A 389 9.29 -1.01 2.30
C LEU A 389 8.89 0.46 2.13
N PRO A 390 9.23 1.36 3.07
CA PRO A 390 8.84 2.75 2.97
C PRO A 390 9.66 3.48 1.90
N TYR A 391 9.00 4.33 1.10
CA TYR A 391 9.62 5.02 -0.05
C TYR A 391 10.87 5.85 0.27
N ASN A 392 11.05 6.30 1.52
CA ASN A 392 12.26 6.99 1.94
C ASN A 392 13.52 6.10 1.88
N ALA A 393 13.37 4.77 1.91
CA ALA A 393 14.46 3.84 1.62
C ALA A 393 14.95 3.96 0.16
N PHE A 394 14.04 4.23 -0.77
CA PHE A 394 14.31 4.37 -2.19
C PHE A 394 14.84 5.77 -2.53
N THR A 395 14.18 6.83 -2.05
CA THR A 395 14.67 8.20 -2.26
C THR A 395 15.98 8.47 -1.51
N GLY A 396 16.15 7.88 -0.32
CA GLY A 396 17.38 7.93 0.46
C GLY A 396 18.54 7.15 -0.16
N PHE A 397 18.26 6.05 -0.86
CA PHE A 397 19.24 5.39 -1.74
C PHE A 397 19.65 6.34 -2.87
N ARG A 398 18.69 6.84 -3.66
CA ARG A 398 18.95 7.72 -4.81
C ARG A 398 19.76 8.97 -4.44
N ALA A 399 19.44 9.58 -3.30
CA ALA A 399 20.12 10.79 -2.83
C ALA A 399 21.56 10.55 -2.30
N GLN A 400 21.94 9.30 -2.08
CA GLN A 400 23.27 8.88 -1.62
C GLN A 400 23.88 7.86 -2.57
N TYR A 401 23.45 7.82 -3.84
CA TYR A 401 23.98 6.87 -4.80
C TYR A 401 25.25 7.43 -5.44
N GLU A 402 26.33 6.66 -5.40
CA GLU A 402 27.57 6.92 -6.13
C GLU A 402 27.88 5.69 -6.98
N GLU A 403 28.04 5.88 -8.29
CA GLU A 403 28.34 4.81 -9.24
C GLU A 403 29.63 4.08 -8.87
N PRO A 404 29.65 2.74 -8.71
CA PRO A 404 30.87 1.99 -8.38
C PRO A 404 32.01 2.24 -9.36
N GLN A 405 33.21 2.48 -8.83
CA GLN A 405 34.41 2.74 -9.65
C GLN A 405 35.52 1.73 -9.36
N SER A 406 36.30 1.33 -10.36
CA SER A 406 37.46 0.45 -10.18
C SER A 406 38.52 1.05 -9.23
N SER A 407 38.56 2.38 -9.09
CA SER A 407 39.40 3.09 -8.13
C SER A 407 39.04 2.82 -6.66
N GLU A 408 37.86 2.26 -6.37
CA GLU A 408 37.52 1.74 -5.04
C GLU A 408 38.26 0.44 -4.71
N GLY A 409 38.88 -0.24 -5.69
CA GLY A 409 39.59 -1.51 -5.52
C GLY A 409 38.85 -2.74 -6.04
N PHE A 410 37.78 -2.56 -6.80
CA PHE A 410 37.08 -3.67 -7.46
C PHE A 410 37.89 -4.25 -8.62
N ALA A 411 38.06 -5.58 -8.62
CA ALA A 411 38.70 -6.33 -9.71
C ALA A 411 37.82 -6.40 -10.98
N GLU A 412 36.50 -6.44 -10.80
CA GLU A 412 35.50 -6.44 -11.86
C GLU A 412 34.24 -5.70 -11.36
N ILE A 413 33.56 -5.00 -12.26
CA ILE A 413 32.25 -4.39 -12.03
C ILE A 413 31.31 -4.93 -13.11
N VAL A 414 30.26 -5.64 -12.67
CA VAL A 414 29.30 -6.32 -13.54
C VAL A 414 27.93 -5.69 -13.34
N HIS A 415 27.28 -5.24 -14.41
CA HIS A 415 25.93 -4.72 -14.35
C HIS A 415 24.93 -5.84 -14.66
N VAL A 416 23.88 -5.94 -13.87
CA VAL A 416 22.76 -6.87 -14.04
C VAL A 416 21.53 -6.05 -14.40
N ASN A 417 21.11 -6.16 -15.66
CA ASN A 417 19.87 -5.56 -16.12
C ASN A 417 18.68 -6.39 -15.62
N TRP A 418 17.66 -5.68 -15.15
CA TRP A 418 16.50 -6.32 -14.56
C TRP A 418 15.65 -7.03 -15.61
N VAL A 419 15.27 -8.27 -15.32
CA VAL A 419 14.39 -9.11 -16.15
C VAL A 419 13.29 -9.69 -15.26
N PHE A 420 12.08 -9.83 -15.79
CA PHE A 420 10.99 -10.48 -15.08
C PHE A 420 11.19 -12.00 -15.05
N GLU A 421 11.15 -12.60 -13.86
CA GLU A 421 11.15 -14.04 -13.66
C GLU A 421 9.88 -14.46 -12.90
N GLY A 422 9.09 -15.36 -13.50
CA GLY A 422 7.85 -15.86 -12.94
C GLY A 422 6.98 -16.54 -14.01
N ASP A 423 5.88 -17.15 -13.57
CA ASP A 423 4.85 -17.71 -14.45
C ASP A 423 3.95 -16.62 -15.07
N GLU A 424 3.04 -17.01 -15.97
CA GLU A 424 2.17 -16.06 -16.68
C GLU A 424 1.17 -15.35 -15.76
N GLU A 425 0.76 -15.93 -14.62
CA GLU A 425 -0.10 -15.22 -13.67
C GLU A 425 0.71 -14.18 -12.89
N GLU A 426 1.91 -14.55 -12.42
CA GLU A 426 2.88 -13.65 -11.81
C GLU A 426 3.20 -12.47 -12.75
N LYS A 427 3.48 -12.76 -14.02
CA LYS A 427 3.77 -11.76 -15.07
C LYS A 427 2.59 -10.85 -15.32
N ARG A 428 1.37 -11.39 -15.47
CA ARG A 428 0.13 -10.61 -15.64
C ARG A 428 -0.13 -9.69 -14.46
N ARG A 429 0.07 -10.15 -13.22
CA ARG A 429 -0.11 -9.34 -11.99
C ARG A 429 1.00 -8.30 -11.82
N TRP A 430 2.24 -8.65 -12.13
CA TRP A 430 3.35 -7.71 -12.13
C TRP A 430 3.19 -6.63 -13.21
N SER A 431 2.56 -6.95 -14.34
CA SER A 431 2.37 -6.00 -15.45
C SER A 431 1.21 -5.02 -15.26
N MET A 432 0.51 -5.07 -14.12
CA MET A 432 -0.56 -4.12 -13.78
C MET A 432 -0.02 -2.73 -13.46
N TRP A 433 -0.88 -1.71 -13.54
CA TRP A 433 -0.65 -0.40 -12.96
C TRP A 433 -0.66 -0.46 -11.43
N LEU A 434 0.51 -0.63 -10.81
CA LEU A 434 0.67 -0.63 -9.36
C LEU A 434 1.05 0.77 -8.88
N GLN A 435 0.16 1.41 -8.12
CA GLN A 435 0.38 2.76 -7.62
C GLN A 435 -0.26 2.97 -6.25
N ILE A 436 0.40 3.79 -5.41
CA ILE A 436 -0.15 4.31 -4.17
C ILE A 436 0.02 5.82 -4.18
N ASP A 437 -1.09 6.56 -4.05
CA ASP A 437 -1.11 8.01 -4.24
C ASP A 437 -0.08 8.78 -3.40
N GLY A 438 0.43 9.86 -3.99
CA GLY A 438 1.41 10.77 -3.41
C GLY A 438 2.86 10.36 -3.59
N LYS A 439 3.13 9.31 -4.40
CA LYS A 439 4.46 8.77 -4.73
C LYS A 439 4.48 8.23 -6.15
#